data_AF-A0A2N4SZE4-F1
#
_entry.id   AF-A0A2N4SZE4-F1
#
_cell.length_a   1.000
_cell.length_b   1.000
_cell.length_c   1.000
_cell.angle_alpha   90.00
_cell.angle_beta   90.00
_cell.angle_gamma   90.00
#
_symmetry.space_group_name_H-M   'P 1'
#
loop_
_entity.id
_entity.type
_entity.pdbx_description
1 polymer ?
#
loop_
_entity_poly.entity_id
_entity_poly.type
_entity_poly.pdbx_seq_one_letter_code
_entity_poly.pdbx_strand_id
1 'polypeptide(L)'
;MTPPPASARLGSAALALLLLTGCGGTAASTDAAPSSSATPAAAETTTAGTAAQVRGERAVVERVIDGDTVDVRRDGEVVRVRLLNIDTPETKDPNEVVQCLGPEATALLEELLPAGTVVGLEYDQERTDSYGRTLAGVFLADGTLVNAEIARQGLGTPLYVAPNDRFLPPVEEAFAEAQARQAGLLDPAHGCTIPAQVQQATSALAGAEPADLADTAGEVAAAVAFLAALDAVDGDAHPHVRHLVGLPSLKGRIAAVRDDVTALESQRAAQQRRAAEQAAAERAAAERRDTPPAPPAPPAPAPRPAPAPKPAPAAPAVPAPQPVAPAPAPAPAPAPQPAPKPAPNPGANVVEQAPPGYYADLPGYTGPRCYAPGGKVFRPC
;
A
#
# COMPACT_ATOMS: atom_id res chain seq x y z
N MET A 1 -30.51 37.56 -28.20
CA MET A 1 -31.00 38.57 -27.23
C MET A 1 -32.21 37.98 -26.52
N THR A 2 -31.95 37.42 -25.35
CA THR A 2 -32.91 36.84 -24.40
C THR A 2 -32.32 37.15 -23.02
N PRO A 3 -33.04 37.82 -22.11
CA PRO A 3 -32.48 38.20 -20.81
C PRO A 3 -32.49 37.01 -19.82
N PRO A 4 -31.57 36.96 -18.84
CA PRO A 4 -31.66 36.00 -17.74
C PRO A 4 -32.58 36.54 -16.63
N PRO A 5 -33.36 35.69 -15.93
CA PRO A 5 -33.99 36.10 -14.69
C PRO A 5 -33.10 35.81 -13.46
N ALA A 6 -32.82 36.91 -12.77
CA ALA A 6 -32.86 37.12 -11.31
C ALA A 6 -32.18 36.11 -10.36
N SER A 7 -31.07 36.59 -9.79
CA SER A 7 -30.48 36.13 -8.54
C SER A 7 -31.45 36.30 -7.36
N ALA A 8 -31.67 35.24 -6.59
CA ALA A 8 -32.24 35.34 -5.25
C ALA A 8 -31.13 35.18 -4.21
N ARG A 9 -30.77 36.31 -3.58
CA ARG A 9 -29.99 36.37 -2.34
C ARG A 9 -30.96 36.24 -1.16
N LEU A 10 -30.76 35.24 -0.31
CA LEU A 10 -31.21 35.16 1.08
C LEU A 10 -30.18 34.27 1.78
N GLY A 11 -29.66 34.54 2.96
CA GLY A 11 -29.82 35.63 3.91
C GLY A 11 -28.90 35.27 5.08
N SER A 12 -28.03 36.19 5.46
CA SER A 12 -27.21 36.07 6.67
C SER A 12 -28.13 36.05 7.89
N ALA A 13 -28.02 35.01 8.72
CA ALA A 13 -28.52 35.03 10.09
C ALA A 13 -27.33 34.90 11.02
N ALA A 14 -27.06 36.00 11.71
CA ALA A 14 -26.11 36.09 12.80
C ALA A 14 -26.76 35.67 14.12
N LEU A 15 -25.89 35.35 15.08
CA LEU A 15 -25.99 35.70 16.50
C LEU A 15 -26.71 34.73 17.46
N ALA A 16 -25.91 34.08 18.32
CA ALA A 16 -26.07 33.95 19.78
C ALA A 16 -24.91 33.07 20.29
N LEU A 17 -23.77 33.61 20.72
CA LEU A 17 -23.46 34.15 22.06
C LEU A 17 -24.07 33.34 23.22
N LEU A 18 -23.26 32.43 23.79
CA LEU A 18 -23.38 31.99 25.17
C LEU A 18 -22.03 32.15 25.87
N LEU A 19 -21.95 33.17 26.73
CA LEU A 19 -20.94 33.38 27.77
C LEU A 19 -21.58 32.97 29.10
N LEU A 20 -20.91 32.10 29.86
CA LEU A 20 -20.94 32.03 31.33
C LEU A 20 -19.66 31.27 31.74
N THR A 21 -18.59 31.95 32.19
CA THR A 21 -18.28 32.40 33.57
C THR A 21 -18.02 31.28 34.58
N GLY A 22 -16.84 31.33 35.20
CA GLY A 22 -16.50 30.69 36.48
C GLY A 22 -14.99 30.45 36.62
N CYS A 23 -14.22 31.44 37.09
CA CYS A 23 -13.53 31.46 38.40
C CYS A 23 -12.62 30.25 38.65
N GLY A 24 -11.31 30.36 38.88
CA GLY A 24 -10.55 31.43 39.54
C GLY A 24 -9.73 30.76 40.64
N GLY A 25 -8.40 30.81 40.54
CA GLY A 25 -7.53 30.13 41.51
C GLY A 25 -6.04 30.22 41.17
N THR A 26 -5.49 31.43 41.20
CA THR A 26 -4.04 31.66 41.36
C THR A 26 -3.77 32.09 42.80
N ALA A 27 -2.91 31.36 43.50
CA ALA A 27 -2.16 31.89 44.63
C ALA A 27 -0.81 31.19 44.67
N ALA A 28 0.22 31.95 44.31
CA ALA A 28 1.61 31.68 44.67
C ALA A 28 1.84 32.07 46.13
N SER A 29 2.82 31.41 46.78
CA SER A 29 3.74 31.96 47.80
C SER A 29 4.58 30.79 48.34
N THR A 30 5.88 30.69 48.04
CA THR A 30 7.02 31.23 48.82
C THR A 30 7.04 30.80 50.29
N ASP A 31 7.96 29.89 50.61
CA ASP A 31 8.94 29.98 51.70
C ASP A 31 9.76 28.68 51.69
N ALA A 32 11.07 28.69 51.46
CA ALA A 32 12.16 29.17 52.32
C ALA A 32 12.94 27.95 52.81
N ALA A 33 14.24 27.97 52.50
CA ALA A 33 15.23 27.02 52.97
C ALA A 33 15.33 27.03 54.50
N PRO A 34 15.99 26.01 55.06
CA PRO A 34 17.20 26.37 55.79
C PRO A 34 18.41 25.57 55.32
N SER A 35 19.50 26.32 55.14
CA SER A 35 20.87 25.83 55.23
C SER A 35 21.07 25.07 56.53
N SER A 36 21.64 23.87 56.45
CA SER A 36 22.50 23.37 57.52
C SER A 36 23.68 22.64 56.90
N SER A 37 24.83 23.27 57.09
CA SER A 37 26.17 22.80 56.82
C SER A 37 26.51 21.57 57.67
N ALA A 38 26.95 20.49 57.01
CA ALA A 38 27.76 19.47 57.65
C ALA A 38 28.70 18.84 56.61
N THR A 39 29.96 19.27 56.64
CA THR A 39 31.09 18.59 56.01
C THR A 39 31.47 17.37 56.86
N PRO A 40 31.70 16.22 56.22
CA PRO A 40 32.98 15.52 56.37
C PRO A 40 33.56 15.21 54.98
N ALA A 41 34.74 15.71 54.64
CA ALA A 41 36.02 15.04 54.91
C ALA A 41 36.08 13.63 54.29
N ALA A 42 36.58 13.60 53.05
CA ALA A 42 37.41 12.58 52.43
C ALA A 42 37.11 11.10 52.75
N ALA A 43 36.40 10.47 51.83
CA ALA A 43 36.76 9.14 51.36
C ALA A 43 36.78 9.20 49.83
N GLU A 44 37.98 9.31 49.27
CA GLU A 44 38.21 9.07 47.84
C GLU A 44 37.87 7.60 47.57
N THR A 45 36.60 7.35 47.28
CA THR A 45 36.21 6.14 46.58
C THR A 45 36.52 6.41 45.13
N THR A 46 37.64 5.88 44.67
CA THR A 46 37.93 5.68 43.24
C THR A 46 36.84 4.75 42.71
N THR A 47 35.67 5.30 42.39
CA THR A 47 34.72 4.66 41.51
C THR A 47 35.36 4.76 40.13
N ALA A 48 36.24 3.80 39.82
CA ALA A 48 36.53 3.45 38.45
C ALA A 48 35.16 3.17 37.82
N GLY A 49 34.67 4.15 37.04
CA GLY A 49 33.41 4.03 36.34
C GLY A 49 33.49 2.75 35.53
N THR A 50 32.72 1.74 35.92
CA THR A 50 32.51 0.56 35.09
C THR A 50 31.89 1.11 33.81
N ALA A 51 32.72 1.31 32.78
CA ALA A 51 32.23 1.58 31.45
C ALA A 51 31.20 0.49 31.18
N ALA A 52 29.93 0.88 31.01
CA ALA A 52 28.85 -0.06 30.76
C ALA A 52 29.31 -0.99 29.64
N GLN A 53 29.48 -2.27 29.98
CA GLN A 53 29.95 -3.28 29.05
C GLN A 53 28.83 -3.48 28.03
N VAL A 54 28.97 -2.86 26.87
CA VAL A 54 27.99 -3.02 25.79
C VAL A 54 28.18 -4.41 25.20
N ARG A 55 27.08 -5.12 24.98
CA ARG A 55 27.08 -6.50 24.48
C ARG A 55 27.62 -6.58 23.05
N GLY A 56 28.62 -7.40 22.82
CA GLY A 56 29.24 -7.57 21.50
C GLY A 56 30.44 -6.65 21.28
N GLU A 57 30.79 -6.41 20.02
CA GLU A 57 31.92 -5.58 19.67
C GLU A 57 31.58 -4.09 19.74
N ARG A 58 32.35 -3.35 20.54
CA ARG A 58 32.08 -1.93 20.78
C ARG A 58 32.32 -1.10 19.52
N ALA A 59 31.33 -0.29 19.15
CA ALA A 59 31.44 0.74 18.11
C ALA A 59 30.78 2.05 18.59
N VAL A 60 31.05 3.15 17.88
CA VAL A 60 30.44 4.46 18.14
C VAL A 60 29.69 4.90 16.90
N VAL A 61 28.42 5.26 17.03
CA VAL A 61 27.60 5.72 15.90
C VAL A 61 28.17 7.01 15.33
N GLU A 62 28.40 7.04 14.03
CA GLU A 62 28.83 8.24 13.30
C GLU A 62 27.61 8.96 12.72
N ARG A 63 26.74 8.24 12.01
CA ARG A 63 25.47 8.75 11.47
C ARG A 63 24.54 7.62 11.02
N VAL A 64 23.25 7.91 10.98
CA VAL A 64 22.24 7.03 10.37
C VAL A 64 22.15 7.28 8.87
N ILE A 65 21.94 6.21 8.10
CA ILE A 65 21.86 6.25 6.64
C ILE A 65 20.42 6.07 6.16
N ASP A 66 19.70 5.09 6.69
CA ASP A 66 18.28 4.82 6.42
C ASP A 66 17.69 4.05 7.62
N GLY A 67 16.50 3.47 7.50
CA GLY A 67 15.79 2.80 8.60
C GLY A 67 16.48 1.55 9.16
N ASP A 68 17.46 0.97 8.46
CA ASP A 68 18.15 -0.24 8.90
C ASP A 68 19.66 -0.22 8.61
N THR A 69 20.20 0.95 8.31
CA THR A 69 21.60 1.13 7.94
C THR A 69 22.23 2.30 8.69
N VAL A 70 23.39 2.06 9.29
CA VAL A 70 24.14 3.03 10.10
C VAL A 70 25.63 3.00 9.77
N ASP A 71 26.28 4.16 9.74
CA ASP A 71 27.75 4.26 9.73
C ASP A 71 28.23 4.33 11.19
N VAL A 72 29.16 3.45 11.55
CA VAL A 72 29.76 3.42 12.90
C VAL A 72 31.27 3.46 12.83
N ARG A 73 31.89 4.06 13.83
CA ARG A 73 33.34 4.06 14.03
C ARG A 73 33.74 2.88 14.91
N ARG A 74 34.61 2.04 14.37
CA ARG A 74 35.16 0.85 15.04
C ARG A 74 36.65 0.77 14.69
N ASP A 75 37.50 0.54 15.69
CA ASP A 75 38.96 0.41 15.51
C ASP A 75 39.62 1.58 14.74
N GLY A 76 39.02 2.78 14.85
CA GLY A 76 39.49 4.00 14.17
C GLY A 76 38.93 4.20 12.75
N GLU A 77 38.26 3.21 12.19
CA GLU A 77 37.69 3.23 10.84
C GLU A 77 36.16 3.40 10.89
N VAL A 78 35.60 4.03 9.85
CA VAL A 78 34.14 4.14 9.68
C VAL A 78 33.69 2.96 8.82
N VAL A 79 32.80 2.14 9.37
CA VAL A 79 32.20 0.98 8.70
C VAL A 79 30.70 1.15 8.56
N ARG A 80 30.18 0.77 7.40
CA ARG A 80 28.75 0.72 7.09
C ARG A 80 28.16 -0.57 7.65
N VAL A 81 27.16 -0.48 8.51
CA VAL A 81 26.46 -1.61 9.13
C VAL A 81 25.02 -1.67 8.62
N ARG A 82 24.62 -2.83 8.08
CA ARG A 82 23.23 -3.20 7.78
C ARG A 82 22.70 -4.05 8.93
N LEU A 83 21.58 -3.63 9.51
CA LEU A 83 20.93 -4.34 10.60
C LEU A 83 20.43 -5.69 10.08
N LEU A 84 20.82 -6.76 10.77
CA LEU A 84 20.38 -8.12 10.47
C LEU A 84 18.90 -8.34 10.79
N ASN A 85 18.31 -9.25 10.02
CA ASN A 85 16.97 -9.79 10.21
C ASN A 85 15.78 -8.83 10.17
N ILE A 86 15.98 -7.60 9.71
CA ILE A 86 14.96 -6.56 9.58
C ILE A 86 15.03 -5.93 8.18
N ASP A 87 13.88 -5.61 7.61
CA ASP A 87 13.76 -4.83 6.38
C ASP A 87 12.87 -3.62 6.62
N THR A 88 13.35 -2.41 6.33
CA THR A 88 12.61 -1.17 6.52
C THR A 88 12.19 -0.55 5.19
N PRO A 89 11.11 0.27 5.16
CA PRO A 89 10.72 0.95 3.94
C PRO A 89 11.81 1.91 3.44
N GLU A 90 12.16 1.78 2.18
CA GLU A 90 13.27 2.50 1.56
C GLU A 90 12.96 3.98 1.33
N THR A 91 13.96 4.82 1.60
CA THR A 91 13.84 6.29 1.50
C THR A 91 14.77 6.93 0.48
N LYS A 92 15.83 6.22 0.06
CA LYS A 92 16.98 6.82 -0.62
C LYS A 92 17.38 6.16 -1.93
N ASP A 93 16.59 5.22 -2.46
CA ASP A 93 16.81 4.73 -3.82
C ASP A 93 16.39 5.82 -4.82
N PRO A 94 17.32 6.37 -5.63
CA PRO A 94 17.01 7.42 -6.59
C PRO A 94 16.09 6.96 -7.75
N ASN A 95 15.90 5.65 -7.91
CA ASN A 95 15.03 5.06 -8.93
C ASN A 95 13.65 4.67 -8.38
N GLU A 96 13.43 4.79 -7.07
CA GLU A 96 12.18 4.41 -6.42
C GLU A 96 11.49 5.59 -5.74
N VAL A 97 10.19 5.44 -5.54
CA VAL A 97 9.41 6.39 -4.74
C VAL A 97 9.68 6.08 -3.27
N VAL A 98 9.85 7.12 -2.44
CA VAL A 98 9.93 6.98 -0.98
C VAL A 98 8.76 6.12 -0.50
N GLN A 99 9.09 5.03 0.16
CA GLN A 99 8.10 4.06 0.59
C GLN A 99 7.38 4.57 1.84
N CYS A 100 6.14 4.12 2.02
CA CYS A 100 5.30 4.53 3.15
C CYS A 100 6.04 4.27 4.47
N LEU A 101 6.09 5.28 5.34
CA LEU A 101 6.77 5.25 6.64
C LEU A 101 8.31 5.06 6.61
N GLY A 102 8.95 5.18 5.46
CA GLY A 102 10.41 5.14 5.37
C GLY A 102 11.11 6.27 6.16
N PRO A 103 10.69 7.55 6.01
CA PRO A 103 11.26 8.64 6.79
C PRO A 103 11.10 8.44 8.29
N GLU A 104 9.96 7.90 8.72
CA GLU A 104 9.65 7.57 10.10
C GLU A 104 10.55 6.44 10.63
N ALA A 105 10.84 5.41 9.81
CA ALA A 105 11.81 4.37 10.17
C ALA A 105 13.22 4.94 10.36
N THR A 106 13.65 5.84 9.46
CA THR A 106 14.94 6.53 9.56
C THR A 106 15.00 7.42 10.81
N ALA A 107 13.93 8.19 11.08
CA ALA A 107 13.84 9.06 12.25
C ALA A 107 13.86 8.28 13.57
N LEU A 108 13.19 7.12 13.63
CA LEU A 108 13.27 6.23 14.79
C LEU A 108 14.71 5.75 15.00
N LEU A 109 15.41 5.34 13.94
CA LEU A 109 16.79 4.89 14.08
C LEU A 109 17.71 6.05 14.52
N GLU A 110 17.49 7.27 14.05
CA GLU A 110 18.21 8.47 14.50
C GLU A 110 17.93 8.78 15.99
N GLU A 111 16.71 8.55 16.47
CA GLU A 111 16.33 8.72 17.88
C GLU A 111 16.99 7.67 18.77
N LEU A 112 17.01 6.40 18.33
CA LEU A 112 17.64 5.30 19.05
C LEU A 112 19.17 5.38 19.03
N LEU A 113 19.74 5.84 17.90
CA LEU A 113 21.16 5.90 17.63
C LEU A 113 21.64 7.32 17.24
N PRO A 114 21.55 8.32 18.13
CA PRO A 114 22.18 9.61 17.91
C PRO A 114 23.69 9.46 17.65
N ALA A 115 24.26 10.38 16.87
CA ALA A 115 25.71 10.41 16.66
C ALA A 115 26.47 10.47 18.01
N GLY A 116 27.51 9.64 18.15
CA GLY A 116 28.26 9.45 19.39
C GLY A 116 27.72 8.36 20.32
N THR A 117 26.55 7.76 20.01
CA THR A 117 26.01 6.63 20.78
C THR A 117 26.96 5.45 20.74
N VAL A 118 27.27 4.88 21.91
CA VAL A 118 28.09 3.67 22.02
C VAL A 118 27.18 2.47 21.87
N VAL A 119 27.47 1.63 20.87
CA VAL A 119 26.71 0.42 20.56
C VAL A 119 27.60 -0.81 20.61
N GLY A 120 26.96 -1.97 20.73
CA GLY A 120 27.59 -3.26 20.60
C GLY A 120 27.10 -3.96 19.33
N LEU A 121 28.04 -4.43 18.53
CA LEU A 121 27.78 -5.16 17.30
C LEU A 121 27.92 -6.66 17.58
N GLU A 122 26.83 -7.40 17.44
CA GLU A 122 26.89 -8.85 17.43
C GLU A 122 26.67 -9.38 16.01
N TYR A 123 27.56 -10.26 15.58
CA TYR A 123 27.52 -10.85 14.25
C TYR A 123 26.84 -12.22 14.26
N ASP A 124 26.49 -12.66 13.07
CA ASP A 124 26.07 -14.03 12.78
C ASP A 124 27.13 -14.75 11.94
N GLN A 125 26.76 -15.84 11.30
CA GLN A 125 27.59 -16.72 10.48
C GLN A 125 28.33 -15.94 9.38
N GLU A 126 27.60 -15.14 8.60
CA GLU A 126 28.17 -14.23 7.62
C GLU A 126 28.19 -12.80 8.15
N ARG A 127 29.36 -12.16 8.08
CA ARG A 127 29.57 -10.81 8.63
C ARG A 127 29.42 -9.70 7.60
N THR A 128 29.36 -10.04 6.32
CA THR A 128 29.32 -9.07 5.24
C THR A 128 28.37 -9.53 4.16
N ASP A 129 27.60 -8.60 3.61
CA ASP A 129 26.80 -8.88 2.42
C ASP A 129 27.59 -8.74 1.12
N SER A 130 26.94 -9.01 -0.01
CA SER A 130 27.50 -8.87 -1.35
C SER A 130 27.88 -7.44 -1.74
N TYR A 131 27.41 -6.43 -1.00
CA TYR A 131 27.72 -5.02 -1.19
C TYR A 131 28.90 -4.56 -0.31
N GLY A 132 29.47 -5.45 0.50
CA GLY A 132 30.57 -5.16 1.41
C GLY A 132 30.14 -4.42 2.68
N ARG A 133 28.83 -4.37 3.00
CA ARG A 133 28.34 -3.82 4.26
C ARG A 133 28.54 -4.84 5.37
N THR A 134 28.89 -4.38 6.56
CA THR A 134 28.93 -5.23 7.76
C THR A 134 27.51 -5.60 8.18
N LEU A 135 27.26 -6.85 8.55
CA LEU A 135 25.96 -7.35 8.98
C LEU A 135 25.97 -7.60 10.49
N ALA A 136 25.10 -6.92 11.24
CA ALA A 136 25.07 -7.07 12.70
C ALA A 136 23.67 -6.90 13.32
N GLY A 137 23.46 -7.55 14.46
CA GLY A 137 22.53 -7.11 15.48
C GLY A 137 23.16 -5.98 16.28
N VAL A 138 22.44 -4.85 16.42
CA VAL A 138 22.95 -3.66 17.11
C VAL A 138 22.31 -3.56 18.49
N PHE A 139 23.14 -3.51 19.52
CA PHE A 139 22.72 -3.45 20.92
C PHE A 139 23.06 -2.11 21.57
N LEU A 140 22.09 -1.56 22.31
CA LEU A 140 22.31 -0.46 23.24
C LEU A 140 22.97 -0.95 24.54
N ALA A 141 23.47 0.00 25.35
CA ALA A 141 24.15 -0.29 26.61
C ALA A 141 23.27 -1.00 27.66
N ASP A 142 21.95 -0.84 27.56
CA ASP A 142 20.97 -1.51 28.42
C ASP A 142 20.57 -2.92 27.95
N GLY A 143 21.14 -3.37 26.81
CA GLY A 143 20.83 -4.67 26.21
C GLY A 143 19.68 -4.66 25.19
N THR A 144 19.09 -3.49 24.90
CA THR A 144 18.06 -3.37 23.86
C THR A 144 18.62 -3.69 22.49
N LEU A 145 17.99 -4.63 21.77
CA LEU A 145 18.27 -4.95 20.37
C LEU A 145 17.52 -3.96 19.47
N VAL A 146 18.26 -3.05 18.82
CA VAL A 146 17.71 -1.99 17.97
C VAL A 146 16.91 -2.56 16.79
N ASN A 147 17.39 -3.65 16.19
CA ASN A 147 16.71 -4.35 15.10
C ASN A 147 15.26 -4.75 15.48
N ALA A 148 15.10 -5.28 16.69
CA ALA A 148 13.79 -5.66 17.22
C ALA A 148 12.96 -4.44 17.64
N GLU A 149 13.59 -3.36 18.12
CA GLU A 149 12.85 -2.12 18.44
C GLU A 149 12.20 -1.49 17.21
N ILE A 150 12.88 -1.47 16.06
CA ILE A 150 12.30 -0.99 14.80
C ILE A 150 11.08 -1.84 14.41
N ALA A 151 11.20 -3.17 14.50
CA ALA A 151 10.08 -4.09 14.27
C ALA A 151 8.93 -3.88 15.26
N ARG A 152 9.25 -3.63 16.54
CA ARG A 152 8.27 -3.37 17.60
C ARG A 152 7.41 -2.17 17.28
N GLN A 153 7.99 -1.11 16.72
CA GLN A 153 7.26 0.08 16.28
C GLN A 153 6.48 -0.14 14.97
N GLY A 154 6.60 -1.30 14.34
CA GLY A 154 5.98 -1.62 13.05
C GLY A 154 6.63 -0.89 11.87
N LEU A 155 7.86 -0.42 12.03
CA LEU A 155 8.59 0.35 11.01
C LEU A 155 9.62 -0.51 10.25
N GLY A 156 9.67 -1.80 10.53
CA GLY A 156 10.40 -2.78 9.74
C GLY A 156 9.79 -4.17 9.89
N THR A 157 9.92 -5.00 8.86
CA THR A 157 9.41 -6.37 8.84
C THR A 157 10.53 -7.39 9.04
N PRO A 158 10.27 -8.56 9.67
CA PRO A 158 11.24 -9.63 9.76
C PRO A 158 11.71 -10.08 8.38
N LEU A 159 13.03 -10.17 8.19
CA LEU A 159 13.67 -10.61 6.95
C LEU A 159 14.67 -11.72 7.24
N TYR A 160 14.52 -12.87 6.59
CA TYR A 160 15.52 -13.93 6.65
C TYR A 160 16.41 -13.90 5.40
N VAL A 161 17.72 -13.76 5.60
CA VAL A 161 18.73 -13.89 4.53
C VAL A 161 19.70 -14.98 4.98
N ALA A 162 19.63 -16.13 4.33
CA ALA A 162 20.48 -17.26 4.67
C ALA A 162 21.98 -16.89 4.56
N PRO A 163 22.84 -17.39 5.46
CA PRO A 163 22.52 -18.28 6.58
C PRO A 163 22.13 -17.55 7.88
N ASN A 164 22.01 -16.22 7.88
CA ASN A 164 21.90 -15.43 9.10
C ASN A 164 20.47 -15.36 9.65
N ASP A 165 20.22 -16.04 10.78
CA ASP A 165 18.93 -16.10 11.48
C ASP A 165 19.01 -15.77 12.99
N ARG A 166 20.20 -15.47 13.51
CA ARG A 166 20.45 -15.30 14.96
C ARG A 166 19.53 -14.29 15.63
N PHE A 167 19.15 -13.21 14.94
CA PHE A 167 18.31 -12.14 15.48
C PHE A 167 16.88 -12.20 14.94
N LEU A 168 16.55 -13.19 14.11
CA LEU A 168 15.21 -13.32 13.54
C LEU A 168 14.15 -13.57 14.62
N PRO A 169 14.31 -14.50 15.59
CA PRO A 169 13.29 -14.75 16.60
C PRO A 169 12.87 -13.50 17.42
N PRO A 170 13.78 -12.70 18.00
CA PRO A 170 13.36 -11.50 18.73
C PRO A 170 12.77 -10.41 17.81
N VAL A 171 13.16 -10.37 16.53
CA VAL A 171 12.56 -9.46 15.55
C VAL A 171 11.13 -9.89 15.19
N GLU A 172 10.88 -11.19 15.00
CA GLU A 172 9.55 -11.74 14.75
C GLU A 172 8.61 -11.52 15.93
N GLU A 173 9.10 -11.74 17.16
CA GLU A 173 8.34 -11.47 18.39
C GLU A 173 7.94 -9.99 18.48
N ALA A 174 8.91 -9.09 18.27
CA ALA A 174 8.65 -7.65 18.27
C ALA A 174 7.67 -7.22 17.17
N PHE A 175 7.79 -7.79 15.97
CA PHE A 175 6.85 -7.52 14.89
C PHE A 175 5.45 -8.05 15.19
N ALA A 176 5.32 -9.17 15.90
CA ALA A 176 4.02 -9.65 16.38
C ALA A 176 3.37 -8.68 17.39
N GLU A 177 4.16 -8.02 18.25
CA GLU A 177 3.65 -6.94 19.11
C GLU A 177 3.13 -5.75 18.28
N ALA A 178 3.83 -5.38 17.20
CA ALA A 178 3.39 -4.34 16.28
C ALA A 178 2.07 -4.71 15.58
N GLN A 179 1.92 -5.98 15.18
CA GLN A 179 0.67 -6.52 14.61
C GLN A 179 -0.48 -6.45 15.61
N ALA A 180 -0.25 -6.85 16.86
CA ALA A 180 -1.28 -6.79 17.90
C ALA A 180 -1.74 -5.36 18.18
N ARG A 181 -0.83 -4.38 18.06
CA ARG A 181 -1.12 -2.94 18.26
C ARG A 181 -1.56 -2.22 16.99
N GLN A 182 -1.48 -2.86 15.83
CA GLN A 182 -1.65 -2.23 14.51
C GLN A 182 -0.80 -0.96 14.37
N ALA A 183 0.50 -1.07 14.66
CA ALA A 183 1.43 0.06 14.64
C ALA A 183 2.21 0.16 13.32
N GLY A 184 2.67 1.37 13.00
CA GLY A 184 3.53 1.62 11.84
C GLY A 184 2.90 1.16 10.53
N LEU A 185 3.60 0.32 9.78
CA LEU A 185 3.16 -0.24 8.49
C LEU A 185 1.86 -1.04 8.58
N LEU A 186 1.45 -1.40 9.80
CA LEU A 186 0.27 -2.20 10.10
C LEU A 186 -0.93 -1.34 10.52
N ASP A 187 -0.75 -0.03 10.65
CA ASP A 187 -1.79 0.91 11.08
C ASP A 187 -2.82 1.18 9.96
N PRO A 188 -4.09 0.76 10.12
CA PRO A 188 -5.13 1.03 9.14
C PRO A 188 -5.58 2.50 9.08
N ALA A 189 -5.22 3.33 10.07
CA ALA A 189 -5.51 4.76 10.07
C ALA A 189 -4.47 5.57 9.28
N HIS A 190 -3.28 5.02 9.05
CA HIS A 190 -2.22 5.72 8.34
C HIS A 190 -2.38 5.52 6.83
N GLY A 191 -2.86 6.56 6.12
CA GLY A 191 -3.41 6.43 4.76
C GLY A 191 -2.51 5.81 3.68
N CYS A 192 -1.18 5.85 3.82
CA CYS A 192 -0.29 5.21 2.85
C CYS A 192 -0.07 3.71 3.10
N THR A 193 -0.48 3.15 4.24
CA THR A 193 -0.22 1.74 4.57
C THR A 193 -1.11 0.80 3.77
N ILE A 194 -0.65 -0.43 3.56
CA ILE A 194 -1.45 -1.44 2.85
C ILE A 194 -2.77 -1.75 3.58
N PRO A 195 -2.82 -1.90 4.93
CA PRO A 195 -4.07 -2.06 5.65
C PRO A 195 -5.07 -0.91 5.44
N ALA A 196 -4.60 0.34 5.37
CA ALA A 196 -5.43 1.50 5.12
C ALA A 196 -5.96 1.50 3.67
N GLN A 197 -5.11 1.23 2.69
CA GLN A 197 -5.50 1.14 1.27
C GLN A 197 -6.52 0.02 1.04
N VAL A 198 -6.32 -1.16 1.65
CA VAL A 198 -7.30 -2.25 1.61
C VAL A 198 -8.62 -1.82 2.26
N GLN A 199 -8.59 -1.11 3.38
CA GLN A 199 -9.81 -0.61 4.01
C GLN A 199 -10.58 0.36 3.11
N GLN A 200 -9.87 1.30 2.49
CA GLN A 200 -10.47 2.26 1.56
C GLN A 200 -11.09 1.55 0.36
N ALA A 201 -10.39 0.56 -0.22
CA ALA A 201 -10.93 -0.25 -1.31
C ALA A 201 -12.21 -1.00 -0.89
N THR A 202 -12.20 -1.65 0.29
CA THR A 202 -13.41 -2.31 0.81
C THR A 202 -14.56 -1.33 1.03
N SER A 203 -14.30 -0.17 1.64
CA SER A 203 -15.33 0.84 1.90
C SER A 203 -15.91 1.45 0.63
N ALA A 204 -15.08 1.68 -0.40
CA ALA A 204 -15.54 2.15 -1.70
C ALA A 204 -16.47 1.12 -2.36
N LEU A 205 -16.07 -0.17 -2.36
CA LEU A 205 -16.90 -1.24 -2.94
C LEU A 205 -18.21 -1.47 -2.17
N ALA A 206 -18.20 -1.32 -0.84
CA ALA A 206 -19.41 -1.45 -0.02
C ALA A 206 -20.41 -0.30 -0.22
N GLY A 207 -19.95 0.89 -0.60
CA GLY A 207 -20.81 2.04 -0.90
C GLY A 207 -21.37 2.06 -2.33
N ALA A 208 -20.89 1.17 -3.19
CA ALA A 208 -21.30 1.08 -4.59
C ALA A 208 -22.69 0.45 -4.73
N GLU A 209 -23.74 1.26 -4.65
CA GLU A 209 -25.11 0.81 -4.95
C GLU A 209 -25.26 0.45 -6.44
N PRO A 210 -26.05 -0.59 -6.80
CA PRO A 210 -26.24 -1.02 -8.18
C PRO A 210 -26.89 0.02 -9.11
N ALA A 211 -27.49 1.07 -8.56
CA ALA A 211 -28.13 2.13 -9.33
C ALA A 211 -27.13 3.16 -9.91
N ASP A 212 -25.95 3.29 -9.31
CA ASP A 212 -24.93 4.29 -9.65
C ASP A 212 -23.71 3.64 -10.35
N LEU A 213 -23.93 2.50 -11.01
CA LEU A 213 -22.83 1.67 -11.54
C LEU A 213 -21.96 2.32 -12.61
N ALA A 214 -22.42 3.40 -13.25
CA ALA A 214 -21.61 4.19 -14.17
C ALA A 214 -20.57 5.05 -13.42
N ASP A 215 -20.94 5.60 -12.26
CA ASP A 215 -20.07 6.43 -11.44
C ASP A 215 -19.07 5.59 -10.63
N THR A 216 -19.49 4.39 -10.20
CA THR A 216 -18.61 3.44 -9.51
C THR A 216 -17.61 2.75 -10.46
N ALA A 217 -17.61 3.06 -11.77
CA ALA A 217 -16.71 2.43 -12.74
C ALA A 217 -15.25 2.79 -12.45
N GLY A 218 -15.03 4.03 -11.99
CA GLY A 218 -13.72 4.48 -11.52
C GLY A 218 -13.27 3.74 -10.26
N GLU A 219 -14.18 3.50 -9.30
CA GLU A 219 -13.87 2.83 -8.04
C GLU A 219 -13.49 1.36 -8.23
N VAL A 220 -14.25 0.64 -9.05
CA VAL A 220 -13.93 -0.75 -9.40
C VAL A 220 -12.62 -0.82 -10.19
N ALA A 221 -12.39 0.10 -11.13
CA ALA A 221 -11.11 0.16 -11.86
C ALA A 221 -9.92 0.44 -10.94
N ALA A 222 -10.09 1.33 -9.96
CA ALA A 222 -9.06 1.62 -8.96
C ALA A 222 -8.78 0.40 -8.06
N ALA A 223 -9.82 -0.30 -7.61
CA ALA A 223 -9.68 -1.53 -6.82
C ALA A 223 -8.97 -2.65 -7.63
N VAL A 224 -9.32 -2.82 -8.92
CA VAL A 224 -8.64 -3.75 -9.83
C VAL A 224 -7.18 -3.38 -10.01
N ALA A 225 -6.87 -2.10 -10.25
CA ALA A 225 -5.50 -1.63 -10.40
C ALA A 225 -4.67 -1.83 -9.13
N PHE A 226 -5.28 -1.60 -7.96
CA PHE A 226 -4.65 -1.86 -6.66
C PHE A 226 -4.37 -3.35 -6.45
N LEU A 227 -5.35 -4.23 -6.72
CA LEU A 227 -5.14 -5.68 -6.62
C LEU A 227 -4.05 -6.16 -7.58
N ALA A 228 -4.02 -5.66 -8.82
CA ALA A 228 -2.96 -5.96 -9.77
C ALA A 228 -1.59 -5.47 -9.28
N ALA A 229 -1.51 -4.32 -8.61
CA ALA A 229 -0.28 -3.84 -8.01
C ALA A 229 0.18 -4.73 -6.85
N LEU A 230 -0.74 -5.23 -6.01
CA LEU A 230 -0.42 -6.18 -4.94
C LEU A 230 0.05 -7.54 -5.50
N ASP A 231 -0.57 -8.03 -6.56
CA ASP A 231 -0.17 -9.28 -7.22
C ASP A 231 1.18 -9.13 -7.95
N ALA A 232 1.51 -7.92 -8.42
CA ALA A 232 2.80 -7.61 -9.05
C ALA A 232 3.96 -7.47 -8.07
N VAL A 233 3.72 -7.53 -6.75
CA VAL A 233 4.77 -7.64 -5.72
C VAL A 233 5.34 -9.07 -5.73
N ASP A 234 5.91 -9.46 -6.87
CA ASP A 234 6.39 -10.81 -7.14
C ASP A 234 7.92 -10.82 -7.38
N GLY A 235 8.63 -9.94 -6.68
CA GLY A 235 10.09 -9.87 -6.73
C GLY A 235 10.73 -9.67 -5.37
N ASP A 236 11.99 -10.10 -5.24
CA ASP A 236 12.87 -9.82 -4.10
C ASP A 236 13.13 -8.32 -3.86
N ALA A 237 12.63 -7.45 -4.75
CA ALA A 237 12.82 -6.00 -4.67
C ALA A 237 12.18 -5.37 -3.42
N HIS A 238 11.07 -5.94 -2.92
CA HIS A 238 10.34 -5.36 -1.77
C HIS A 238 9.89 -6.44 -0.77
N PRO A 239 10.84 -7.03 0.00
CA PRO A 239 10.54 -8.11 0.92
C PRO A 239 9.55 -7.70 2.01
N HIS A 240 9.64 -6.47 2.54
CA HIS A 240 8.68 -5.96 3.52
C HIS A 240 7.25 -5.86 2.99
N VAL A 241 7.04 -5.37 1.75
CA VAL A 241 5.70 -5.31 1.17
C VAL A 241 5.13 -6.72 1.01
N ARG A 242 5.94 -7.65 0.50
CA ARG A 242 5.56 -9.07 0.37
C ARG A 242 5.19 -9.68 1.72
N HIS A 243 5.97 -9.38 2.77
CA HIS A 243 5.70 -9.85 4.13
C HIS A 243 4.35 -9.33 4.64
N LEU A 244 4.09 -8.02 4.47
CA LEU A 244 2.83 -7.39 4.88
C LEU A 244 1.62 -8.00 4.15
N VAL A 245 1.67 -8.11 2.82
CA VAL A 245 0.60 -8.70 2.00
C VAL A 245 0.36 -10.18 2.35
N GLY A 246 1.41 -10.88 2.77
CA GLY A 246 1.35 -12.27 3.21
C GLY A 246 0.65 -12.50 4.56
N LEU A 247 0.44 -11.45 5.36
CA LEU A 247 -0.18 -11.58 6.68
C LEU A 247 -1.61 -12.16 6.58
N PRO A 248 -1.99 -13.15 7.42
CA PRO A 248 -3.31 -13.79 7.31
C PRO A 248 -4.49 -12.81 7.37
N SER A 249 -4.38 -11.80 8.23
CA SER A 249 -5.40 -10.76 8.41
C SER A 249 -5.59 -9.91 7.15
N LEU A 250 -4.51 -9.58 6.46
CA LEU A 250 -4.55 -8.76 5.24
C LEU A 250 -4.90 -9.60 4.01
N LYS A 251 -4.32 -10.80 3.90
CA LYS A 251 -4.61 -11.76 2.83
C LYS A 251 -6.10 -12.10 2.73
N GLY A 252 -6.77 -12.33 3.87
CA GLY A 252 -8.22 -12.57 3.89
C GLY A 252 -9.03 -11.38 3.40
N ARG A 253 -8.62 -10.16 3.76
CA ARG A 253 -9.30 -8.93 3.31
C ARG A 253 -9.07 -8.64 1.83
N ILE A 254 -7.86 -8.86 1.33
CA ILE A 254 -7.54 -8.74 -0.11
C ILE A 254 -8.39 -9.73 -0.93
N ALA A 255 -8.53 -10.97 -0.44
CA ALA A 255 -9.39 -11.97 -1.08
C ALA A 255 -10.86 -11.52 -1.12
N ALA A 256 -11.39 -10.98 -0.03
CA ALA A 256 -12.75 -10.44 0.00
C ALA A 256 -12.95 -9.30 -1.01
N VAL A 257 -12.00 -8.37 -1.10
CA VAL A 257 -12.02 -7.28 -2.10
C VAL A 257 -12.06 -7.84 -3.53
N ARG A 258 -11.29 -8.90 -3.81
CA ARG A 258 -11.28 -9.57 -5.13
C ARG A 258 -12.64 -10.21 -5.46
N ASP A 259 -13.28 -10.84 -4.48
CA ASP A 259 -14.61 -11.43 -4.65
C ASP A 259 -15.67 -10.35 -4.92
N ASP A 260 -15.63 -9.25 -4.17
CA ASP A 260 -16.55 -8.12 -4.33
C ASP A 260 -16.42 -7.45 -5.71
N VAL A 261 -15.18 -7.22 -6.17
CA VAL A 261 -14.90 -6.71 -7.53
C VAL A 261 -15.52 -7.63 -8.59
N THR A 262 -15.29 -8.94 -8.47
CA THR A 262 -15.83 -9.93 -9.42
C THR A 262 -17.36 -9.93 -9.42
N ALA A 263 -17.97 -9.83 -8.24
CA ALA A 263 -19.43 -9.76 -8.11
C ALA A 263 -19.98 -8.50 -8.78
N LEU A 264 -19.39 -7.33 -8.55
CA LEU A 264 -19.82 -6.05 -9.15
C LEU A 264 -19.68 -6.06 -10.68
N GLU A 265 -18.59 -6.60 -11.22
CA GLU A 265 -18.41 -6.74 -12.67
C GLU A 265 -19.51 -7.62 -13.29
N SER A 266 -19.86 -8.73 -12.61
CA SER A 266 -20.94 -9.61 -13.07
C SER A 266 -22.32 -8.91 -13.05
N GLN A 267 -22.59 -8.11 -12.02
CA GLN A 267 -23.84 -7.35 -11.91
C GLN A 267 -23.93 -6.28 -13.00
N ARG A 268 -22.84 -5.57 -13.29
CA ARG A 268 -22.77 -4.61 -14.40
C ARG A 268 -23.06 -5.27 -15.74
N ALA A 269 -22.42 -6.40 -16.02
CA ALA A 269 -22.65 -7.13 -17.26
C ALA A 269 -24.13 -7.56 -17.39
N ALA A 270 -24.77 -7.98 -16.30
CA ALA A 270 -26.17 -8.33 -16.29
C ALA A 270 -27.09 -7.11 -16.53
N GLN A 271 -26.81 -5.97 -15.91
CA GLN A 271 -27.58 -4.74 -16.12
C GLN A 271 -27.45 -4.22 -17.56
N GLN A 272 -26.24 -4.22 -18.13
CA GLN A 272 -26.02 -3.81 -19.52
C GLN A 272 -26.79 -4.68 -20.51
N ARG A 273 -26.85 -6.00 -20.26
CA ARG A 273 -27.68 -6.91 -21.06
C ARG A 273 -29.16 -6.56 -20.98
N ARG A 274 -29.68 -6.34 -19.76
CA ARG A 274 -31.09 -5.94 -19.56
C ARG A 274 -31.42 -4.61 -20.24
N ALA A 275 -30.54 -3.62 -20.13
CA ALA A 275 -30.70 -2.32 -20.78
C ALA A 275 -30.68 -2.44 -22.31
N ALA A 276 -29.80 -3.28 -22.87
CA ALA A 276 -29.75 -3.54 -24.31
C ALA A 276 -31.02 -4.25 -24.82
N GLU A 277 -31.53 -5.23 -24.07
CA GLU A 277 -32.80 -5.92 -24.38
C GLU A 277 -33.99 -4.95 -24.36
N GLN A 278 -34.07 -4.07 -23.36
CA GLN A 278 -35.10 -3.03 -23.27
C GLN A 278 -35.02 -2.06 -24.45
N ALA A 279 -33.83 -1.54 -24.76
CA ALA A 279 -33.63 -0.64 -25.90
C ALA A 279 -33.98 -1.31 -27.24
N ALA A 280 -33.69 -2.60 -27.41
CA ALA A 280 -34.07 -3.36 -28.59
C ALA A 280 -35.59 -3.53 -28.68
N ALA A 281 -36.27 -3.82 -27.55
CA ALA A 281 -37.72 -3.94 -27.49
C ALA A 281 -38.43 -2.61 -27.81
N GLU A 282 -37.92 -1.48 -27.31
CA GLU A 282 -38.44 -0.14 -27.61
C GLU A 282 -38.28 0.21 -29.09
N ARG A 283 -37.12 -0.08 -29.70
CA ARG A 283 -36.89 0.11 -31.14
C ARG A 283 -37.86 -0.73 -31.98
N ALA A 284 -38.05 -2.01 -31.63
CA ALA A 284 -38.99 -2.88 -32.31
C ALA A 284 -40.46 -2.40 -32.14
N ALA A 285 -40.80 -1.83 -30.98
CA ALA A 285 -42.12 -1.25 -30.75
C ALA A 285 -42.34 0.04 -31.56
N ALA A 286 -41.33 0.90 -31.69
CA ALA A 286 -41.37 2.10 -32.51
C ALA A 286 -41.53 1.75 -34.01
N GLU A 287 -40.76 0.79 -34.51
CA GLU A 287 -40.86 0.31 -35.90
C GLU A 287 -42.27 -0.25 -36.20
N ARG A 288 -42.86 -0.99 -35.26
CA ARG A 288 -44.25 -1.47 -35.40
C ARG A 288 -45.29 -0.34 -35.41
N ARG A 289 -45.04 0.79 -34.72
CA ARG A 289 -45.94 1.96 -34.74
C ARG A 289 -45.86 2.72 -36.06
N ASP A 290 -44.67 2.81 -36.65
CA ASP A 290 -44.44 3.55 -37.90
C ASP A 290 -44.74 2.72 -39.15
N THR A 291 -44.98 1.41 -39.02
CA THR A 291 -45.41 0.54 -40.12
C THR A 291 -46.90 0.76 -40.43
N PRO A 292 -47.28 1.26 -41.63
CA PRO A 292 -48.67 1.46 -41.99
C PRO A 292 -49.43 0.12 -42.03
N PRO A 293 -50.74 0.12 -41.69
CA PRO A 293 -51.53 -1.10 -41.71
C PRO A 293 -51.50 -1.74 -43.10
N ALA A 294 -51.27 -3.06 -43.14
CA ALA A 294 -51.31 -3.81 -44.39
C ALA A 294 -52.64 -3.56 -45.12
N PRO A 295 -52.64 -3.37 -46.44
CA PRO A 295 -53.88 -3.24 -47.19
C PRO A 295 -54.76 -4.48 -46.96
N PRO A 296 -56.10 -4.33 -46.97
CA PRO A 296 -57.00 -5.44 -46.71
C PRO A 296 -56.67 -6.61 -47.63
N ALA A 297 -56.47 -7.79 -47.02
CA ALA A 297 -56.17 -9.00 -47.77
C ALA A 297 -57.28 -9.24 -48.81
N PRO A 298 -56.93 -9.57 -50.08
CA PRO A 298 -57.93 -9.93 -51.06
C PRO A 298 -58.76 -11.13 -50.57
N PRO A 299 -60.05 -11.24 -50.95
CA PRO A 299 -60.91 -12.31 -50.49
C PRO A 299 -60.27 -13.66 -50.78
N ALA A 300 -60.19 -14.49 -49.73
CA ALA A 300 -59.61 -15.83 -49.82
C ALA A 300 -60.32 -16.62 -50.95
N PRO A 301 -59.59 -17.19 -51.91
CA PRO A 301 -60.20 -18.08 -52.89
C PRO A 301 -60.76 -19.31 -52.18
N ALA A 302 -61.94 -19.75 -52.62
CA ALA A 302 -62.68 -20.87 -52.08
C ALA A 302 -61.78 -22.11 -51.85
N PRO A 303 -62.00 -22.88 -50.76
CA PRO A 303 -61.16 -24.02 -50.43
C PRO A 303 -61.20 -25.04 -51.57
N ARG A 304 -60.04 -25.29 -52.19
CA ARG A 304 -59.86 -26.44 -53.08
C ARG A 304 -59.88 -27.73 -52.25
N PRO A 305 -60.50 -28.81 -52.73
CA PRO A 305 -60.50 -30.09 -52.02
C PRO A 305 -59.06 -30.58 -51.82
N ALA A 306 -58.78 -31.02 -50.59
CA ALA A 306 -57.48 -31.53 -50.18
C ALA A 306 -57.09 -32.76 -51.05
N PRO A 307 -55.86 -32.80 -51.60
CA PRO A 307 -55.34 -34.02 -52.19
C PRO A 307 -55.08 -35.07 -51.11
N ALA A 308 -55.37 -36.33 -51.45
CA ALA A 308 -55.24 -37.51 -50.60
C ALA A 308 -53.83 -37.65 -49.96
N PRO A 309 -53.73 -38.21 -48.74
CA PRO A 309 -52.46 -38.36 -48.03
C PRO A 309 -51.53 -39.32 -48.79
N LYS A 310 -50.30 -38.88 -49.07
CA LYS A 310 -49.22 -39.76 -49.52
C LYS A 310 -48.79 -40.69 -48.36
N PRO A 311 -48.43 -41.96 -48.65
CA PRO A 311 -47.95 -42.87 -47.62
C PRO A 311 -46.60 -42.40 -47.05
N ALA A 312 -46.44 -42.59 -45.74
CA ALA A 312 -45.25 -42.24 -44.98
C ALA A 312 -43.99 -43.00 -45.49
N PRO A 313 -42.82 -42.35 -45.58
CA PRO A 313 -41.57 -43.07 -45.80
C PRO A 313 -41.19 -43.88 -44.57
N ALA A 314 -40.71 -45.11 -44.81
CA ALA A 314 -40.20 -46.03 -43.82
C ALA A 314 -38.97 -45.47 -43.07
N ALA A 315 -38.85 -45.85 -41.80
CA ALA A 315 -37.76 -45.47 -40.91
C ALA A 315 -36.37 -45.86 -41.47
N PRO A 316 -35.35 -45.00 -41.34
CA PRO A 316 -33.99 -45.40 -41.67
C PRO A 316 -33.43 -46.34 -40.59
N ALA A 317 -32.73 -47.38 -41.05
CA ALA A 317 -32.02 -48.34 -40.21
C ALA A 317 -30.84 -47.67 -39.48
N VAL A 318 -30.66 -48.06 -38.21
CA VAL A 318 -29.56 -47.65 -37.33
C VAL A 318 -28.24 -48.27 -37.84
N PRO A 319 -27.18 -47.49 -38.10
CA PRO A 319 -25.86 -48.06 -38.38
C PRO A 319 -25.13 -48.45 -37.10
N ALA A 320 -24.46 -49.61 -37.14
CA ALA A 320 -23.60 -50.15 -36.07
C ALA A 320 -22.39 -49.24 -35.79
N PRO A 321 -21.85 -49.23 -34.55
CA PRO A 321 -20.74 -48.37 -34.15
C PRO A 321 -19.42 -48.83 -34.78
N GLN A 322 -18.67 -47.90 -35.37
CA GLN A 322 -17.28 -48.12 -35.80
C GLN A 322 -16.30 -47.85 -34.65
N PRO A 323 -15.17 -48.56 -34.57
CA PRO A 323 -14.15 -48.31 -33.56
C PRO A 323 -13.42 -46.98 -33.83
N VAL A 324 -13.26 -46.20 -32.76
CA VAL A 324 -12.59 -44.89 -32.74
C VAL A 324 -11.08 -45.09 -32.84
N ALA A 325 -10.43 -44.44 -33.80
CA ALA A 325 -8.97 -44.38 -33.90
C ALA A 325 -8.39 -43.52 -32.75
N PRO A 326 -7.21 -43.87 -32.19
CA PRO A 326 -6.59 -43.06 -31.13
C PRO A 326 -6.13 -41.69 -31.66
N ALA A 327 -6.31 -40.66 -30.83
CA ALA A 327 -5.96 -39.29 -31.11
C ALA A 327 -4.45 -39.10 -31.39
N PRO A 328 -4.05 -38.22 -32.33
CA PRO A 328 -2.66 -37.88 -32.53
C PRO A 328 -2.12 -37.08 -31.33
N ALA A 329 -0.86 -37.34 -30.98
CA ALA A 329 -0.15 -36.68 -29.88
C ALA A 329 -0.08 -35.15 -30.08
N PRO A 330 -0.13 -34.35 -28.99
CA PRO A 330 -0.04 -32.89 -29.08
C PRO A 330 1.33 -32.45 -29.61
N ALA A 331 1.32 -31.45 -30.48
CA ALA A 331 2.53 -30.84 -31.02
C ALA A 331 3.36 -30.16 -29.91
N PRO A 332 4.70 -30.16 -30.01
CA PRO A 332 5.56 -29.50 -29.04
C PRO A 332 5.33 -27.98 -29.02
N ALA A 333 5.35 -27.40 -27.83
CA ALA A 333 5.13 -25.98 -27.61
C ALA A 333 6.21 -25.12 -28.31
N PRO A 334 5.84 -23.96 -28.88
CA PRO A 334 6.80 -23.05 -29.48
C PRO A 334 7.75 -22.44 -28.44
N ALA A 335 8.99 -22.19 -28.84
CA ALA A 335 10.02 -21.59 -27.99
C ALA A 335 9.61 -20.21 -27.45
N PRO A 336 9.99 -19.85 -26.20
CA PRO A 336 9.62 -18.59 -25.59
C PRO A 336 10.24 -17.41 -26.35
N GLN A 337 9.42 -16.40 -26.64
CA GLN A 337 9.89 -15.15 -27.24
C GLN A 337 10.61 -14.28 -26.20
N PRO A 338 11.63 -13.49 -26.60
CA PRO A 338 12.31 -12.58 -25.70
C PRO A 338 11.36 -11.51 -25.15
N ALA A 339 11.50 -11.23 -23.85
CA ALA A 339 10.62 -10.32 -23.13
C ALA A 339 10.58 -8.91 -23.77
N PRO A 340 9.39 -8.29 -23.91
CA PRO A 340 9.28 -6.92 -24.35
C PRO A 340 9.86 -5.96 -23.31
N LYS A 341 10.44 -4.84 -23.77
CA LYS A 341 10.95 -3.78 -22.90
C LYS A 341 9.82 -3.23 -22.01
N PRO A 342 10.09 -2.91 -20.72
CA PRO A 342 9.09 -2.38 -19.80
C PRO A 342 8.43 -1.12 -20.37
N ALA A 343 7.10 -1.11 -20.38
CA ALA A 343 6.33 0.09 -20.67
C ALA A 343 6.48 1.10 -19.53
N PRO A 344 6.47 2.41 -19.81
CA PRO A 344 6.49 3.42 -18.76
C PRO A 344 5.25 3.29 -17.88
N ASN A 345 5.48 3.35 -16.56
CA ASN A 345 4.47 3.16 -15.52
C ASN A 345 3.32 4.17 -15.67
N PRO A 346 2.08 3.74 -15.94
CA PRO A 346 0.93 4.64 -16.09
C PRO A 346 0.41 5.19 -14.75
N GLY A 347 0.99 4.77 -13.61
CA GLY A 347 0.65 5.28 -12.27
C GLY A 347 1.34 6.59 -11.87
N ALA A 348 2.15 7.19 -12.74
CA ALA A 348 2.66 8.53 -12.50
C ALA A 348 1.52 9.53 -12.63
N ASN A 349 0.93 9.94 -11.50
CA ASN A 349 0.24 11.23 -11.43
C ASN A 349 1.27 12.30 -11.83
N VAL A 350 1.27 12.68 -13.10
CA VAL A 350 2.00 13.84 -13.59
C VAL A 350 1.30 15.03 -12.96
N VAL A 351 1.83 15.49 -11.83
CA VAL A 351 1.46 16.79 -11.28
C VAL A 351 2.03 17.82 -12.25
N GLU A 352 1.23 18.18 -13.26
CA GLU A 352 1.64 19.03 -14.37
C GLU A 352 1.88 20.48 -13.94
N GLN A 353 1.51 20.84 -12.70
CA GLN A 353 1.73 22.16 -12.12
C GLN A 353 2.36 22.05 -10.73
N ALA A 354 3.50 22.72 -10.55
CA ALA A 354 4.21 22.78 -9.28
C ALA A 354 3.29 23.35 -8.17
N PRO A 355 3.27 22.75 -6.96
CA PRO A 355 2.61 23.35 -5.81
C PRO A 355 3.14 24.77 -5.54
N PRO A 356 2.33 25.70 -4.99
CA PRO A 356 2.77 27.05 -4.72
C PRO A 356 4.04 27.08 -3.85
N GLY A 357 5.08 27.77 -4.34
CA GLY A 357 6.37 27.88 -3.65
C GLY A 357 7.40 26.80 -3.99
N TYR A 358 7.09 25.89 -4.92
CA TYR A 358 8.05 24.95 -5.50
C TYR A 358 8.43 25.35 -6.93
N TYR A 359 9.69 25.16 -7.28
CA TYR A 359 10.30 25.60 -8.52
C TYR A 359 10.96 24.40 -9.23
N ALA A 360 10.79 24.31 -10.55
CA ALA A 360 11.51 23.31 -11.35
C ALA A 360 13.00 23.65 -11.47
N ASP A 361 13.33 24.94 -11.50
CA ASP A 361 14.69 25.45 -11.49
C ASP A 361 14.73 26.81 -10.76
N LEU A 362 15.81 27.06 -10.01
CA LEU A 362 16.07 28.32 -9.32
C LEU A 362 17.50 28.77 -9.67
N PRO A 363 17.68 29.56 -10.75
CA PRO A 363 19.00 29.90 -11.26
C PRO A 363 19.88 30.58 -10.21
N GLY A 364 21.07 30.02 -9.98
CA GLY A 364 22.05 30.54 -9.01
C GLY A 364 21.89 30.05 -7.56
N TYR A 365 20.89 29.21 -7.27
CA TYR A 365 20.72 28.62 -5.94
C TYR A 365 21.53 27.32 -5.77
N THR A 366 22.43 27.32 -4.78
CA THR A 366 23.28 26.16 -4.43
C THR A 366 23.01 25.62 -3.02
N GLY A 367 21.93 26.06 -2.37
CA GLY A 367 21.55 25.63 -1.02
C GLY A 367 20.76 24.32 -0.97
N PRO A 368 20.39 23.85 0.23
CA PRO A 368 19.58 22.64 0.45
C PRO A 368 18.23 22.66 -0.29
N ARG A 369 17.85 21.55 -0.93
CA ARG A 369 16.60 21.46 -1.72
C ARG A 369 15.58 20.56 -1.04
N CYS A 370 14.38 21.08 -0.83
CA CYS A 370 13.23 20.33 -0.33
C CYS A 370 12.28 20.06 -1.49
N TYR A 371 12.19 18.80 -1.94
CA TYR A 371 11.41 18.43 -3.13
C TYR A 371 9.91 18.23 -2.81
N ALA A 372 9.05 18.54 -3.79
CA ALA A 372 7.62 18.20 -3.71
C ALA A 372 7.42 16.69 -3.95
N PRO A 373 6.27 16.14 -3.55
CA PRO A 373 5.86 14.80 -3.97
C PRO A 373 6.00 14.63 -5.50
N GLY A 374 6.72 13.59 -5.93
CA GLY A 374 7.04 13.34 -7.34
C GLY A 374 8.38 13.90 -7.84
N GLY A 375 9.16 14.60 -7.01
CA GLY A 375 10.60 14.87 -7.21
C GLY A 375 10.99 15.87 -8.31
N LYS A 376 10.04 16.36 -9.12
CA LYS A 376 10.32 17.24 -10.27
C LYS A 376 10.49 18.72 -9.92
N VAL A 377 10.09 19.14 -8.73
CA VAL A 377 10.14 20.55 -8.29
C VAL A 377 10.60 20.64 -6.84
N PHE A 378 11.30 21.71 -6.48
CA PHE A 378 11.89 21.91 -5.15
C PHE A 378 11.70 23.33 -4.62
N ARG A 379 11.84 23.50 -3.31
CA ARG A 379 11.97 24.80 -2.66
C ARG A 379 13.25 24.87 -1.83
N PRO A 380 13.83 26.06 -1.60
CA PRO A 380 14.92 26.23 -0.64
C PRO A 380 14.54 25.72 0.75
N CYS A 381 15.47 24.96 1.34
CA CYS A 381 15.63 24.83 2.78
C CYS A 381 17.00 25.43 3.17
#